data_AF-A0A7V9B945-F1
#
_entry.id   AF-A0A7V9B945-F1
#
_cell.length_a   1.000
_cell.length_b   1.000
_cell.length_c   1.000
_cell.angle_alpha   90.00
_cell.angle_beta   90.00
_cell.angle_gamma   90.00
#
_symmetry.space_group_name_H-M   'P 1'
#
loop_
_entity.id
_entity.type
_entity.pdbx_description
1 polymer ?
#
loop_
_entity_poly.entity_id
_entity_poly.type
_entity_poly.pdbx_seq_one_letter_code
_entity_poly.pdbx_strand_id
1 'polypeptide(L)' 'MREDRRQSSQVRERGAELSSLALRLDDGEARIQAALSRGEDVSAWEDFWLRLLHEYESLHDGGGIEGSDEQACIAA' A
#
# COMPACT_ATOMS: atom_id res chain seq x y z
N MET A 1 31.97 -0.89 -11.30
CA MET A 1 31.05 0.05 -11.98
C MET A 1 30.00 -0.69 -12.84
N ARG A 2 29.30 -1.70 -12.29
CA ARG A 2 28.25 -2.47 -13.01
C ARG A 2 26.91 -2.58 -12.25
N GLU A 3 26.84 -2.20 -10.98
CA GLU A 3 25.60 -2.31 -10.18
C GLU A 3 24.69 -1.08 -10.26
N ASP A 4 25.24 0.11 -10.50
CA ASP A 4 24.52 1.40 -10.52
C ASP A 4 23.31 1.45 -11.48
N ARG A 5 23.43 0.77 -12.63
CA ARG A 5 22.40 0.78 -13.69
C ARG A 5 21.18 -0.12 -13.37
N ARG A 6 21.37 -1.20 -12.59
CA ARG A 6 20.27 -2.09 -12.16
C ARG A 6 19.46 -1.44 -11.06
N GLN A 7 20.15 -0.82 -10.10
CA GLN A 7 19.55 -0.13 -8.97
C GLN A 7 18.72 1.07 -9.43
N SER A 8 19.22 1.83 -10.42
CA SER A 8 18.49 2.93 -11.06
C SER A 8 17.21 2.49 -11.80
N SER A 9 17.14 1.24 -12.29
CA SER A 9 15.94 0.70 -12.95
C SER A 9 14.88 0.32 -11.92
N GLN A 10 15.29 -0.42 -10.88
CA GLN A 10 14.38 -0.89 -9.82
C GLN A 10 13.76 0.27 -9.05
N VAL A 11 14.51 1.35 -8.79
CA VAL A 11 13.97 2.54 -8.12
C VAL A 11 12.94 3.26 -8.99
N ARG A 12 13.13 3.30 -10.32
CA ARG A 12 12.18 3.91 -11.26
C ARG A 12 10.92 3.06 -11.44
N GLU A 13 11.06 1.74 -11.51
CA GLU A 13 9.96 0.78 -11.56
C GLU A 13 9.10 0.89 -10.29
N ARG A 14 9.73 0.89 -9.11
CA ARG A 14 9.04 1.09 -7.83
C ARG A 14 8.34 2.46 -7.73
N GLY A 15 8.96 3.51 -8.25
CA GLY A 15 8.34 4.84 -8.32
C GLY A 15 7.11 4.88 -9.25
N ALA A 16 7.14 4.16 -10.38
CA ALA A 16 6.00 4.04 -11.28
C ALA A 16 4.86 3.24 -10.65
N GLU A 17 5.17 2.15 -9.95
CA GLU A 17 4.19 1.33 -9.22
C GLU A 17 3.52 2.13 -8.09
N LEU A 18 4.29 2.85 -7.28
CA LEU A 18 3.77 3.73 -6.23
C LEU A 18 2.88 4.84 -6.80
N SER A 19 3.28 5.45 -7.92
CA SER A 19 2.47 6.49 -8.58
C SER A 19 1.13 5.93 -9.09
N SER A 20 1.15 4.71 -9.64
CA SER A 20 -0.07 4.05 -10.10
C SER A 20 -1.01 3.68 -8.96
N LEU A 21 -0.46 3.21 -7.83
CA LEU A 21 -1.23 2.90 -6.62
C LEU A 21 -1.83 4.17 -6.00
N ALA A 22 -1.06 5.25 -5.89
CA ALA A 22 -1.54 6.53 -5.39
C ALA A 22 -2.72 7.07 -6.21
N LEU A 23 -2.64 6.99 -7.56
CA LEU A 23 -3.76 7.38 -8.44
C LEU A 23 -5.01 6.53 -8.21
N ARG A 24 -4.85 5.21 -7.99
CA ARG A 24 -5.98 4.31 -7.73
C ARG A 24 -6.58 4.54 -6.35
N LEU A 25 -5.78 4.95 -5.37
CA LEU A 25 -6.27 5.33 -4.04
C LEU A 25 -7.10 6.61 -4.11
N ASP A 26 -6.63 7.63 -4.83
CA ASP A 26 -7.35 8.90 -5.01
C ASP A 26 -8.70 8.68 -5.73
N ASP A 27 -8.70 7.90 -6.83
CA ASP A 27 -9.94 7.54 -7.54
C ASP A 27 -10.90 6.72 -6.67
N GLY A 28 -10.37 5.75 -5.92
CA GLY A 28 -11.14 4.90 -5.01
C GLY A 28 -11.79 5.71 -3.88
N GLU A 29 -11.07 6.65 -3.28
CA GLU A 29 -11.59 7.54 -2.25
C GLU A 29 -12.73 8.39 -2.80
N ALA A 30 -12.52 9.08 -3.93
CA ALA A 30 -13.54 9.91 -4.56
C ALA A 30 -14.81 9.12 -4.88
N ARG A 31 -14.65 7.87 -5.33
CA ARG A 31 -15.76 6.98 -5.65
C ARG A 31 -16.53 6.51 -4.41
N ILE A 32 -15.83 6.19 -3.33
CA ILE A 32 -16.44 5.85 -2.04
C ILE A 32 -17.21 7.05 -1.48
N GLN A 33 -16.61 8.24 -1.49
CA GLN A 33 -17.28 9.48 -1.04
C GLN A 33 -18.55 9.78 -1.84
N ALA A 34 -18.50 9.60 -3.15
CA ALA A 34 -19.66 9.80 -4.01
C ALA A 34 -20.79 8.78 -3.75
N ALA A 35 -20.44 7.51 -3.49
CA ALA A 35 -21.41 6.45 -3.18
C ALA A 35 -22.01 6.62 -1.77
N LEU A 36 -21.20 6.98 -0.77
CA LEU A 36 -21.66 7.37 0.57
C LEU A 36 -22.66 8.53 0.50
N SER A 37 -22.39 9.54 -0.32
CA SER A 37 -23.30 10.67 -0.53
C SER A 37 -24.64 10.27 -1.15
N ARG A 38 -24.70 9.11 -1.82
CA ARG A 38 -25.93 8.52 -2.38
C ARG A 38 -26.60 7.51 -1.45
N GLY A 39 -26.02 7.24 -0.28
CA GLY A 39 -26.49 6.23 0.68
C GLY A 39 -26.28 4.79 0.19
N GLU A 40 -25.34 4.57 -0.71
CA GLU A 40 -24.95 3.23 -1.16
C GLU A 40 -24.07 2.55 -0.11
N ASP A 41 -24.19 1.22 -0.01
CA ASP A 41 -23.26 0.42 0.79
C ASP A 41 -21.91 0.35 0.09
N VAL A 42 -20.89 0.92 0.73
CA VAL A 42 -19.51 0.98 0.24
C VAL A 42 -18.59 0.01 0.97
N SER A 43 -19.09 -0.81 1.89
CA SER A 43 -18.26 -1.65 2.76
C SER A 43 -17.26 -2.51 1.98
N ALA A 44 -17.72 -3.12 0.87
CA ALA A 44 -16.85 -3.92 0.00
C ALA A 44 -15.81 -3.09 -0.77
N TRP A 45 -16.10 -1.82 -1.05
CA TRP A 45 -15.18 -0.90 -1.72
C TRP A 45 -14.17 -0.34 -0.72
N GLU A 46 -14.59 -0.04 0.51
CA GLU A 46 -13.71 0.34 1.62
C GLU A 46 -12.73 -0.80 1.95
N ASP A 47 -13.19 -2.05 2.05
CA ASP A 47 -12.32 -3.21 2.27
C ASP A 47 -11.27 -3.36 1.17
N PHE A 48 -11.67 -3.13 -0.09
CA PHE A 48 -10.75 -3.16 -1.21
C PHE A 48 -9.75 -2.00 -1.16
N TRP A 49 -10.21 -0.80 -0.83
CA TRP A 49 -9.39 0.40 -0.74
C TRP A 49 -8.34 0.29 0.39
N LEU A 50 -8.72 -0.26 1.54
CA LEU A 50 -7.81 -0.54 2.65
C LEU A 50 -6.71 -1.54 2.26
N ARG A 51 -7.03 -2.58 1.49
CA ARG A 51 -6.01 -3.52 0.97
C ARG A 51 -5.03 -2.81 0.03
N LEU A 52 -5.54 -1.92 -0.82
CA LEU A 52 -4.73 -1.15 -1.75
C LEU A 52 -3.81 -0.16 -1.00
N LEU A 53 -4.29 0.40 0.11
CA LEU A 53 -3.51 1.30 0.97
C LEU A 53 -2.37 0.53 1.65
N HIS A 54 -2.65 -0.64 2.22
CA HIS A 54 -1.60 -1.48 2.81
C HIS A 54 -0.54 -1.92 1.78
N GLU A 55 -0.94 -2.18 0.52
CA GLU A 55 0.00 -2.49 -0.56
C GLU A 55 0.90 -1.30 -0.88
N TYR A 56 0.32 -0.10 -0.97
CA TYR A 56 1.06 1.15 -1.16
C TYR A 56 2.03 1.41 0.01
N GLU A 57 1.57 1.26 1.25
CA GLU A 57 2.39 1.43 2.46
C GLU A 57 3.52 0.40 2.51
N SER A 58 3.27 -0.86 2.18
CA SER A 58 4.30 -1.90 2.14
C SER A 58 5.38 -1.60 1.09
N LEU A 59 4.97 -1.13 -0.08
CA LEU A 59 5.87 -0.73 -1.16
C LEU A 59 6.58 0.60 -0.88
N HIS A 60 6.01 1.48 -0.06
CA HIS A 60 6.63 2.73 0.34
C HIS A 60 7.62 2.52 1.49
N ASP A 61 7.23 1.73 2.49
CA ASP A 61 7.99 1.52 3.72
C ASP A 61 9.23 0.65 3.47
N GLY A 62 9.09 -0.51 2.79
CA GLY A 62 10.20 -1.37 2.34
C GLY A 62 11.43 -1.51 3.27
N GLY A 63 11.27 -1.32 4.59
CA GLY A 63 12.37 -1.13 5.53
C GLY A 63 11.96 -0.95 7.00
N GLY A 64 10.72 -1.21 7.40
CA GLY A 64 10.23 -0.86 8.75
C GLY A 64 9.32 -1.86 9.45
N ILE A 65 9.26 -3.13 9.03
CA ILE A 65 8.75 -4.21 9.89
C ILE A 65 9.88 -5.18 10.24
N GLU A 66 10.85 -4.67 11.01
CA GLU A 66 11.58 -5.53 11.95
C GLU A 66 10.55 -6.06 12.94
N GLY A 67 10.47 -7.39 13.02
CA GLY A 67 9.41 -8.13 13.69
C GLY A 67 9.05 -7.59 15.08
N SER A 68 7.87 -6.98 15.16
CA SER A 68 7.10 -6.92 16.41
C SER A 68 6.22 -8.17 16.50
N ASP A 69 6.84 -9.33 16.32
CA ASP A 69 6.29 -10.60 16.76
C ASP A 69 7.20 -11.09 17.89
N GLU A 70 7.00 -10.47 19.05
CA GLU A 70 7.38 -11.01 20.36
C GLU A 70 6.63 -12.34 20.57
N GLN A 71 7.05 -13.37 19.84
CA GLN A 71 6.63 -14.75 20.04
C GLN A 71 7.30 -15.26 21.30
N ALA A 72 6.61 -14.98 22.42
CA ALA A 72 6.43 -15.88 23.55
C ALA A 72 7.43 -17.04 23.64
N CYS A 73 8.63 -16.79 24.18
CA CYS A 73 9.26 -17.78 25.06
C CYS A 73 8.74 -17.51 26.48
N ILE A 74 7.57 -18.11 26.68
CA ILE A 74 6.90 -18.48 27.92
C ILE A 74 7.87 -18.57 29.11
N ALA A 75 7.51 -17.85 30.18
CA ALA A 75 8.03 -18.08 31.52
C ALA A 75 7.84 -19.54 31.93
N ALA A 76 8.94 -20.26 32.15
CA ALA A 76 9.01 -21.47 32.96
C ALA A 76 10.44 -21.65 33.48
#